data_AF-A0A8J2W5T8-F1
#
_entry.id   AF-A0A8J2W5T8-F1
#
_cell.length_a   1.000
_cell.length_b   1.000
_cell.length_c   1.000
_cell.angle_alpha   90.00
_cell.angle_beta   90.00
_cell.angle_gamma   90.00
#
_symmetry.space_group_name_H-M   'P 1'
#
loop_
_entity.id
_entity.type
_entity.pdbx_description
1 polymer ?
#
loop_
_entity_poly.entity_id
_entity_poly.type
_entity_poly.pdbx_seq_one_letter_code
_entity_poly.pdbx_strand_id
1 'polypeptide(L)'
;MKPPTVERQPAILPYVKGVTDKIGNILKKVSIKTIYKPHKKVSQFLRPIKSNIPLQQAGVYKLDCDCGLSYIGQTKRSIGTRVKEHISDVRNRRASKSAVCEHALDKPGHYIRFDKPQILTREDRYIPRTSRHRERILPASRAVRKTIKKSMAVGDKMTRPTDRHISSARDHGC
;
A
#
# COMPACT_ATOMS: atom_id res chain seq x y z
N MET A 1 -21.70 57.23 -24.59
CA MET A 1 -20.73 56.55 -25.48
C MET A 1 -20.06 55.42 -24.72
N LYS A 2 -20.09 54.18 -25.24
CA LYS A 2 -19.38 53.05 -24.63
C LYS A 2 -17.88 53.24 -24.90
N PRO A 3 -16.99 53.17 -23.90
CA PRO A 3 -15.56 53.36 -24.13
C PRO A 3 -15.04 52.30 -25.12
N PRO A 4 -14.01 52.63 -25.92
CA PRO A 4 -13.42 51.70 -26.87
C PRO A 4 -12.98 50.43 -26.15
N THR A 5 -13.47 49.27 -26.62
CA THR A 5 -13.15 47.96 -26.05
C THR A 5 -11.75 47.57 -26.45
N VAL A 6 -10.77 48.07 -25.70
CA VAL A 6 -9.40 47.56 -25.74
C VAL A 6 -9.41 46.20 -25.03
N GLU A 7 -8.93 45.15 -25.70
CA GLU A 7 -8.74 43.86 -25.04
C GLU A 7 -7.66 44.00 -23.96
N ARG A 8 -8.07 43.84 -22.70
CA ARG A 8 -7.20 43.96 -21.53
C ARG A 8 -7.09 42.62 -20.83
N GLN A 9 -5.90 42.33 -20.30
CA GLN A 9 -5.65 41.13 -19.51
C GLN A 9 -6.63 41.07 -18.31
N PRO A 10 -7.24 39.90 -18.04
CA PRO A 10 -8.16 39.77 -16.92
C PRO A 10 -7.43 39.82 -15.58
N ALA A 11 -7.98 40.58 -14.63
CA ALA A 11 -7.44 40.65 -13.27
C ALA A 11 -7.96 39.47 -12.44
N ILE A 12 -7.04 38.72 -11.81
CA ILE A 12 -7.37 37.61 -10.92
C ILE A 12 -7.25 38.08 -9.49
N LEU A 13 -8.34 38.03 -8.72
CA LEU A 13 -8.41 38.52 -7.35
C LEU A 13 -8.86 37.42 -6.39
N PRO A 14 -8.28 37.30 -5.19
CA PRO A 14 -8.83 36.43 -4.16
C PRO A 14 -10.16 37.00 -3.67
N TYR A 15 -11.24 36.21 -3.62
CA TYR A 15 -12.54 36.70 -3.19
C TYR A 15 -12.51 37.07 -1.70
N VAL A 16 -12.73 38.35 -1.40
CA VAL A 16 -12.89 38.90 -0.06
C VAL A 16 -14.15 39.75 -0.06
N LYS A 17 -15.20 39.25 0.61
CA LYS A 17 -16.52 39.88 0.68
C LYS A 17 -16.39 41.36 1.07
N GLY A 18 -16.96 42.25 0.27
CA GLY A 18 -17.01 43.69 0.50
C GLY A 18 -15.80 44.48 0.02
N VAL A 19 -14.62 43.85 -0.16
CA VAL A 19 -13.42 44.53 -0.68
C VAL A 19 -13.27 44.27 -2.17
N THR A 20 -13.19 43.01 -2.58
CA THR A 20 -12.95 42.67 -3.98
C THR A 20 -14.14 42.99 -4.87
N ASP A 21 -15.35 43.08 -4.30
CA ASP A 21 -16.55 43.51 -5.01
C ASP A 21 -16.46 44.98 -5.44
N LYS A 22 -15.96 45.86 -4.55
CA LYS A 22 -15.76 47.29 -4.85
C LYS A 22 -14.69 47.48 -5.92
N ILE A 23 -13.58 46.75 -5.78
CA ILE A 23 -12.48 46.76 -6.76
C ILE A 23 -12.99 46.27 -8.13
N GLY A 24 -13.79 45.21 -8.15
CA GLY A 24 -14.40 44.68 -9.37
C GLY A 24 -15.31 45.69 -10.08
N ASN A 25 -16.11 46.44 -9.32
CA ASN A 25 -16.98 47.48 -9.89
C ASN A 25 -16.18 48.62 -10.54
N ILE A 26 -15.03 48.99 -9.97
CA ILE A 26 -14.13 49.99 -10.55
C ILE A 26 -13.49 49.44 -11.85
N LEU A 27 -12.95 48.22 -11.80
CA LEU A 27 -12.30 47.58 -12.94
C LEU A 27 -13.26 47.33 -14.12
N LYS A 28 -14.53 47.05 -13.83
CA LYS A 28 -15.60 46.91 -14.84
C LYS A 28 -15.83 48.20 -15.64
N LYS A 29 -15.73 49.38 -15.00
CA LYS A 29 -15.84 50.68 -15.69
C LYS A 29 -14.71 50.90 -16.68
N VAL A 30 -13.53 50.34 -16.39
CA VAL A 30 -12.33 50.39 -17.24
C VAL A 30 -12.26 49.17 -18.17
N SER A 31 -13.38 48.48 -18.41
CA SER A 31 -13.47 47.30 -19.30
C SER A 31 -12.45 46.19 -19.03
N ILE A 32 -12.00 46.03 -17.78
CA ILE A 32 -11.13 44.93 -17.35
C ILE A 32 -12.01 43.82 -16.78
N LYS A 33 -11.86 42.61 -17.31
CA LYS A 33 -12.56 41.42 -16.81
C LYS A 33 -11.93 40.96 -15.50
N THR A 34 -12.71 40.86 -14.44
CA THR A 34 -12.25 40.36 -13.13
C THR A 34 -12.67 38.91 -12.92
N ILE A 35 -11.74 38.08 -12.42
CA ILE A 35 -11.96 36.67 -12.08
C ILE A 35 -11.67 36.49 -10.59
N TYR A 36 -12.67 36.06 -9.82
CA TYR A 36 -12.51 35.82 -8.40
C TYR A 36 -12.11 34.37 -8.12
N LYS A 37 -11.04 34.18 -7.33
CA LYS A 37 -10.62 32.87 -6.84
C LYS A 37 -10.81 32.79 -5.33
N PRO A 38 -11.36 31.71 -4.77
CA PRO A 38 -11.40 31.55 -3.32
C PRO A 38 -9.98 31.43 -2.75
N HIS A 39 -9.74 32.01 -1.57
CA HIS A 39 -8.43 31.99 -0.91
C HIS A 39 -7.96 30.56 -0.55
N LYS A 40 -8.89 29.70 -0.16
CA LYS A 40 -8.64 28.28 0.11
C LYS A 40 -9.65 27.42 -0.62
N LYS A 41 -9.19 26.32 -1.21
CA LYS A 41 -10.06 25.31 -1.83
C LYS A 41 -10.68 24.44 -0.72
N VAL A 42 -11.92 23.97 -0.91
CA VAL A 42 -12.57 23.03 0.02
C VAL A 42 -11.68 21.81 0.30
N SER A 43 -10.94 21.34 -0.72
CA SER A 43 -9.97 20.24 -0.62
C SER A 43 -8.84 20.48 0.39
N GLN A 44 -8.53 21.74 0.74
CA GLN A 44 -7.52 22.07 1.75
C GLN A 44 -8.06 22.04 3.18
N PHE A 45 -9.38 22.21 3.34
CA PHE A 45 -10.05 22.05 4.64
C PHE A 45 -10.34 20.58 4.95
N LEU A 46 -10.56 19.78 3.91
CA LEU A 46 -10.79 18.35 4.05
C LEU A 46 -9.47 17.60 4.21
N ARG A 47 -9.43 16.65 5.16
CA ARG A 47 -8.32 15.69 5.22
C ARG A 47 -8.28 14.87 3.94
N PRO A 48 -7.09 14.55 3.38
CA PRO A 48 -6.98 13.58 2.31
C PRO A 48 -7.69 12.28 2.71
N ILE A 49 -8.63 11.81 1.89
CA ILE A 49 -9.41 10.59 2.15
C ILE A 49 -8.48 9.39 2.35
N LYS A 50 -7.33 9.37 1.66
CA LYS A 50 -6.23 8.43 1.90
C LYS A 50 -5.24 9.02 2.91
N SER A 51 -5.68 9.19 4.15
CA SER A 51 -4.73 9.39 5.24
C SER A 51 -3.88 8.11 5.40
N ASN A 52 -2.57 8.25 5.60
CA ASN A 52 -1.65 7.14 5.76
C ASN A 52 -1.90 6.47 7.13
N ILE A 53 -2.85 5.54 7.18
CA ILE A 53 -3.13 4.77 8.38
C ILE A 53 -1.93 3.83 8.62
N PRO A 54 -1.28 3.88 9.79
CA PRO A 54 -0.15 3.02 10.08
C PRO A 54 -0.54 1.55 9.89
N LEU A 55 0.35 0.77 9.28
CA LEU A 55 0.18 -0.66 8.97
C LEU A 55 -0.85 -1.03 7.89
N GLN A 56 -1.55 -0.06 7.29
CA GLN A 56 -2.45 -0.30 6.14
C GLN A 56 -1.74 -0.34 4.78
N GLN A 57 -0.41 -0.26 4.77
CA GLN A 57 0.39 -0.26 3.56
C GLN A 57 1.11 -1.60 3.35
N ALA A 58 1.41 -1.89 2.08
CA ALA A 58 2.28 -2.98 1.67
C ALA A 58 3.75 -2.65 1.98
N GLY A 59 4.58 -3.69 2.11
CA GLY A 59 6.00 -3.49 2.33
C GLY A 59 6.68 -4.63 3.07
N VAL A 60 7.87 -4.33 3.57
CA VAL A 60 8.71 -5.24 4.34
C VAL A 60 8.60 -4.89 5.82
N TYR A 61 8.29 -5.88 6.64
CA TYR A 61 8.15 -5.73 8.08
C TYR A 61 8.96 -6.77 8.84
N LYS A 62 9.25 -6.47 10.10
CA LYS A 62 10.01 -7.28 11.03
C LYS A 62 9.16 -7.56 12.28
N LEU A 63 9.15 -8.82 12.71
CA LEU A 63 8.59 -9.27 13.99
C LEU A 63 9.74 -9.78 14.85
N ASP A 64 9.82 -9.28 16.07
CA ASP A 64 10.86 -9.67 17.02
C ASP A 64 10.36 -10.77 17.95
N CYS A 65 11.26 -11.70 18.26
CA CYS A 65 11.05 -12.79 19.22
C CYS A 65 11.98 -12.60 20.42
N ASP A 66 11.51 -12.95 21.61
CA ASP A 66 12.33 -12.92 22.84
C ASP A 66 13.50 -13.91 22.80
N CYS A 67 13.43 -14.91 21.92
CA CYS A 67 14.51 -15.84 21.60
C CYS A 67 15.71 -15.19 20.85
N GLY A 68 15.65 -13.87 20.61
CA GLY A 68 16.68 -13.11 19.90
C GLY A 68 16.67 -13.33 18.38
N LEU A 69 15.73 -14.13 17.86
CA LEU A 69 15.47 -14.23 16.42
C LEU A 69 14.46 -13.17 15.99
N SER A 70 14.48 -12.85 14.70
CA SER A 70 13.45 -12.00 14.10
C SER A 70 12.94 -12.60 12.79
N TYR A 71 11.67 -12.40 12.52
CA TYR A 71 11.04 -12.75 11.25
C TYR A 71 10.98 -11.50 10.38
N ILE A 72 11.51 -11.58 9.16
CA ILE A 72 11.39 -10.52 8.16
C ILE A 72 10.51 -11.03 7.03
N GLY A 73 9.37 -10.38 6.82
CA GLY A 73 8.38 -10.74 5.81
C GLY A 73 8.10 -9.59 4.86
N GLN A 74 7.88 -9.91 3.58
CA GLN A 74 7.32 -8.97 2.60
C GLN A 74 5.85 -9.31 2.36
N THR A 75 5.00 -8.29 2.31
CA THR A 75 3.58 -8.44 2.00
C THR A 75 3.11 -7.40 1.00
N LYS A 76 2.31 -7.86 0.02
CA LYS A 76 1.55 -6.98 -0.89
C LYS A 76 0.23 -6.51 -0.29
N ARG A 77 -0.31 -7.24 0.69
CA ARG A 77 -1.44 -6.79 1.52
C ARG A 77 -0.93 -5.85 2.59
N SER A 78 -1.83 -5.15 3.27
CA SER A 78 -1.46 -4.37 4.43
C SER A 78 -0.71 -5.20 5.47
N ILE A 79 0.37 -4.66 6.04
CA ILE A 79 1.17 -5.32 7.08
C ILE A 79 0.28 -5.77 8.25
N GLY A 80 -0.69 -4.94 8.66
CA GLY A 80 -1.65 -5.29 9.71
C GLY A 80 -2.49 -6.53 9.38
N THR A 81 -2.91 -6.69 8.13
CA THR A 81 -3.63 -7.91 7.71
C THR A 81 -2.73 -9.14 7.80
N ARG A 82 -1.47 -9.02 7.33
CA ARG A 82 -0.53 -10.14 7.37
C ARG A 82 -0.19 -10.57 8.80
N VAL A 83 -0.05 -9.62 9.73
CA VAL A 83 0.14 -9.92 11.15
C VAL A 83 -1.06 -10.68 11.73
N LYS A 84 -2.29 -10.27 11.41
CA LYS A 84 -3.50 -11.01 11.83
C LYS A 84 -3.57 -12.43 11.26
N GLU A 85 -3.17 -12.62 10.01
CA GLU A 85 -3.05 -13.95 9.40
C GLU A 85 -2.05 -14.82 10.20
N HIS A 86 -0.89 -14.26 10.58
CA HIS A 86 0.09 -14.97 11.41
C HIS A 86 -0.46 -15.37 12.79
N ILE A 87 -1.17 -14.47 13.46
CA ILE A 87 -1.84 -14.77 14.75
C ILE A 87 -2.86 -15.90 14.57
N SER A 88 -3.66 -15.84 13.50
CA SER A 88 -4.64 -16.88 13.18
C SER A 88 -3.98 -18.23 12.86
N ASP A 89 -2.84 -18.22 12.16
CA ASP A 89 -2.09 -19.43 11.85
C ASP A 89 -1.51 -20.07 13.11
N VAL A 90 -0.95 -19.28 14.03
CA VAL A 90 -0.45 -19.75 15.33
C VAL A 90 -1.59 -20.34 16.16
N ARG A 91 -2.73 -19.63 16.25
CA ARG A 91 -3.92 -20.10 16.98
C ARG A 91 -4.45 -21.43 16.42
N ASN A 92 -4.47 -21.58 15.10
CA ASN A 92 -4.95 -22.78 14.42
C ASN A 92 -3.84 -23.84 14.20
N ARG A 93 -2.62 -23.62 14.75
CA ARG A 93 -1.46 -24.52 14.62
C ARG A 93 -1.09 -24.89 13.17
N ARG A 94 -1.25 -23.95 12.23
CA ARG A 94 -0.98 -24.15 10.80
C ARG A 94 0.50 -23.90 10.45
N ALA A 95 1.40 -24.77 10.95
CA ALA A 95 2.85 -24.66 10.74
C ALA A 95 3.23 -24.58 9.25
N SER A 96 2.58 -25.38 8.40
CA SER A 96 2.87 -25.44 6.95
C SER A 96 2.61 -24.14 6.19
N LYS A 97 1.78 -23.24 6.73
CA LYS A 97 1.41 -21.98 6.06
C LYS A 97 2.27 -20.79 6.49
N SER A 98 2.95 -20.90 7.64
CA SER A 98 3.69 -19.80 8.23
C SER A 98 4.91 -20.25 8.99
N ALA A 99 6.08 -19.76 8.56
CA ALA A 99 7.34 -19.91 9.30
C ALA A 99 7.29 -19.30 10.71
N VAL A 100 6.42 -18.31 10.94
CA VAL A 100 6.19 -17.73 12.28
C VAL A 100 5.45 -18.75 13.16
N CYS A 101 4.50 -19.49 12.58
CA CYS A 101 3.78 -20.55 13.27
C CYS A 101 4.66 -21.78 13.54
N GLU A 102 5.46 -22.21 12.57
CA GLU A 102 6.46 -23.28 12.73
C GLU A 102 7.41 -22.94 13.88
N HIS A 103 7.99 -21.73 13.88
CA HIS A 103 8.88 -21.28 14.93
C HIS A 103 8.24 -21.27 16.33
N ALA A 104 7.00 -20.79 16.44
CA ALA A 104 6.27 -20.76 17.70
C ALA A 104 5.97 -22.17 18.24
N LEU A 105 5.88 -23.18 17.36
CA LEU A 105 5.62 -24.57 17.74
C LEU A 105 6.91 -25.34 18.06
N ASP A 106 8.00 -25.09 17.31
CA ASP A 106 9.27 -25.81 17.46
C ASP A 106 9.97 -25.56 18.80
N LYS A 107 9.82 -24.36 19.37
CA LYS A 107 10.45 -23.98 20.64
C LYS A 107 9.40 -23.38 21.58
N PRO A 108 8.74 -24.16 22.44
CA PRO A 108 7.83 -23.60 23.43
C PRO A 108 8.60 -22.70 24.43
N GLY A 109 7.95 -21.63 24.91
CA GLY A 109 8.51 -20.77 25.97
C GLY A 109 9.12 -19.44 25.52
N HIS A 110 8.95 -19.04 24.26
CA HIS A 110 9.28 -17.69 23.80
C HIS A 110 8.05 -17.02 23.18
N TYR A 111 7.99 -15.68 23.27
CA TYR A 111 6.89 -14.90 22.70
C TYR A 111 7.36 -14.12 21.47
N ILE A 112 6.53 -14.15 20.42
CA ILE A 112 6.71 -13.37 19.20
C ILE A 112 5.87 -12.11 19.35
N ARG A 113 6.49 -10.94 19.26
CA ARG A 113 5.83 -9.65 19.48
C ARG A 113 5.01 -9.25 18.26
N PHE A 114 3.71 -9.55 18.30
CA PHE A 114 2.75 -9.15 17.25
C PHE A 114 2.19 -7.74 17.43
N ASP A 115 2.30 -7.17 18.64
CA ASP A 115 1.68 -5.88 18.99
C ASP A 115 2.34 -4.69 18.28
N LYS A 116 3.65 -4.80 18.03
CA LYS A 116 4.46 -3.70 17.47
C LYS A 116 5.33 -4.19 16.31
N PRO A 117 4.74 -4.49 15.14
CA PRO A 117 5.52 -4.83 13.95
C PRO A 117 6.38 -3.63 13.51
N GLN A 118 7.67 -3.86 13.32
CA GLN A 118 8.60 -2.85 12.82
C GLN A 118 8.50 -2.78 11.30
N ILE A 119 8.23 -1.60 10.75
CA ILE A 119 8.20 -1.39 9.29
C ILE A 119 9.61 -1.05 8.82
N LEU A 120 10.20 -1.91 7.98
CA LEU A 120 11.54 -1.68 7.42
C LEU A 120 11.46 -0.86 6.13
N THR A 121 10.49 -1.16 5.28
CA THR A 121 10.28 -0.42 4.03
C THR A 121 8.80 -0.39 3.70
N ARG A 122 8.31 0.78 3.28
CA ARG A 122 6.96 0.97 2.75
C ARG A 122 7.03 0.93 1.24
N GLU A 123 6.21 0.09 0.60
CA GLU A 123 6.06 0.08 -0.85
C GLU A 123 4.94 1.04 -1.23
N ASP A 124 5.31 2.27 -1.60
CA ASP A 124 4.36 3.30 -2.06
C ASP A 124 3.97 3.15 -3.54
N ARG A 125 4.67 2.30 -4.31
CA ARG A 125 4.39 2.03 -5.73
C ARG A 125 4.25 0.55 -6.00
N TYR A 126 3.21 0.20 -6.76
CA TYR A 126 3.07 -1.12 -7.38
C TYR A 126 4.19 -1.31 -8.40
N ILE A 127 5.28 -1.97 -8.00
CA ILE A 127 6.33 -2.41 -8.91
C ILE A 127 6.09 -3.90 -9.17
N PRO A 128 5.93 -4.33 -10.44
CA PRO A 128 5.79 -5.74 -10.76
C PRO A 128 7.05 -6.51 -10.33
N ARG A 129 6.87 -7.79 -10.04
CA ARG A 129 7.87 -8.66 -9.43
C ARG A 129 9.09 -8.83 -10.34
N THR A 130 10.08 -7.96 -10.19
CA THR A 130 11.42 -8.21 -10.70
C THR A 130 12.37 -8.21 -9.52
N SER A 131 13.25 -9.21 -9.51
CA SER A 131 14.10 -9.71 -8.43
C SER A 131 15.07 -8.73 -7.77
N ARG A 132 14.97 -7.42 -8.06
CA ARG A 132 15.93 -6.37 -7.68
C ARG A 132 15.84 -5.89 -6.24
N HIS A 133 14.83 -6.29 -5.46
CA HIS A 133 14.68 -5.79 -4.08
C HIS A 133 15.43 -6.62 -3.02
N ARG A 134 16.02 -7.76 -3.40
CA ARG A 134 16.76 -8.64 -2.47
C ARG A 134 18.07 -8.01 -1.96
N GLU A 135 18.68 -7.10 -2.72
CA GLU A 135 20.04 -6.63 -2.45
C GLU A 135 20.11 -5.35 -1.60
N ARG A 136 19.01 -4.60 -1.44
CA ARG A 136 19.05 -3.27 -0.79
C ARG A 136 18.93 -3.28 0.74
N ILE A 137 18.87 -4.45 1.38
CA ILE A 137 18.60 -4.59 2.84
C ILE A 137 19.89 -4.76 3.68
N LEU A 138 21.08 -4.83 3.11
CA LEU A 138 22.32 -4.86 3.90
C LEU A 138 23.33 -3.88 3.27
N PRO A 139 23.85 -2.90 4.03
CA PRO A 139 24.85 -3.24 5.05
C PRO A 139 24.86 -2.30 6.27
N ALA A 140 24.55 -2.81 7.46
CA ALA A 140 25.05 -2.25 8.71
C ALA A 140 24.94 -3.30 9.82
N SER A 141 26.04 -3.53 10.52
CA SER A 141 26.26 -4.52 11.58
C SER A 141 26.45 -5.96 11.11
N ARG A 142 27.72 -6.36 11.18
CA ARG A 142 28.24 -7.71 11.14
C ARG A 142 27.85 -8.42 12.44
N ALA A 143 26.54 -8.56 12.70
CA ALA A 143 26.00 -9.16 13.92
C ALA A 143 24.91 -10.18 13.56
N VAL A 144 25.35 -11.43 13.45
CA VAL A 144 24.61 -12.69 13.60
C VAL A 144 23.38 -12.89 12.68
N ARG A 145 23.51 -13.88 11.80
CA ARG A 145 22.41 -14.56 11.11
C ARG A 145 21.37 -15.08 12.14
N LYS A 146 20.39 -14.24 12.54
CA LYS A 146 19.30 -14.55 13.49
C LYS A 146 17.92 -14.34 12.84
N THR A 147 17.70 -14.94 11.68
CA THR A 147 16.40 -14.89 10.99
C THR A 147 15.69 -16.23 11.16
N ILE A 148 14.40 -16.19 11.47
CA ILE A 148 13.53 -17.38 11.43
C ILE A 148 13.55 -17.89 9.98
N LYS A 149 14.24 -19.01 9.74
CA LYS A 149 14.40 -19.56 8.38
C LYS A 149 13.03 -19.92 7.82
N LYS A 150 12.75 -19.45 6.62
CA LYS A 150 11.56 -19.86 5.87
C LYS A 150 11.91 -21.16 5.14
N SER A 151 11.48 -22.30 5.66
CA SER A 151 11.44 -23.56 4.91
C SER A 151 10.36 -23.42 3.83
N MET A 152 10.73 -22.90 2.64
CA MET A 152 9.82 -22.87 1.49
C MET A 152 9.85 -24.24 0.82
N ALA A 153 8.83 -25.07 1.03
CA ALA A 153 8.47 -26.09 0.04
C ALA A 153 7.93 -25.35 -1.19
N VAL A 154 8.80 -25.20 -2.20
CA VAL A 154 8.40 -24.78 -3.54
C VAL A 154 7.80 -26.04 -4.19
N GLY A 155 6.47 -26.13 -4.19
CA GLY A 155 5.76 -27.14 -4.99
C GLY A 155 6.02 -26.85 -6.47
N ASP A 156 6.69 -27.79 -7.10
CA ASP A 156 7.10 -27.76 -8.49
C ASP A 156 5.90 -27.77 -9.45
N LYS A 157 6.16 -27.33 -10.67
CA LYS A 157 5.17 -27.04 -11.72
C LYS A 157 4.34 -28.28 -12.09
N MET A 158 3.01 -28.22 -11.95
CA MET A 158 2.10 -29.15 -12.63
C MET A 158 1.78 -28.58 -14.02
N THR A 159 2.46 -29.07 -15.05
CA THR A 159 2.10 -28.87 -16.45
C THR A 159 0.75 -29.52 -16.75
N ARG A 160 -0.12 -28.82 -17.47
CA ARG A 160 -1.46 -29.26 -17.88
C ARG A 160 -1.38 -30.45 -18.85
N PRO A 161 -2.23 -31.47 -18.73
CA PRO A 161 -2.65 -32.27 -19.87
C PRO A 161 -3.90 -31.65 -20.49
N THR A 162 -3.90 -31.57 -21.81
CA THR A 162 -4.99 -31.14 -22.68
C THR A 162 -6.03 -32.25 -22.80
N ASP A 163 -7.27 -32.02 -22.39
CA ASP A 163 -8.38 -32.90 -22.76
C ASP A 163 -8.99 -32.43 -24.09
N ARG A 164 -8.66 -33.15 -25.16
CA ARG A 164 -9.45 -33.16 -26.40
C ARG A 164 -10.69 -33.98 -26.14
N HIS A 165 -11.86 -33.36 -26.26
CA HIS A 165 -13.08 -34.06 -26.60
C HIS A 165 -12.92 -34.75 -27.97
N ILE A 166 -13.47 -35.97 -28.13
CA ILE A 166 -14.12 -36.51 -29.34
C ILE A 166 -14.79 -37.86 -28.98
N SER A 167 -16.12 -37.78 -28.83
CA SER A 167 -17.20 -38.65 -29.36
C SER A 167 -17.16 -40.20 -29.34
N SER A 168 -18.25 -40.74 -28.77
CA SER A 168 -19.22 -41.71 -29.34
C SER A 168 -18.84 -43.16 -29.68
N ALA A 169 -19.66 -44.09 -29.18
CA ALA A 169 -20.28 -45.28 -29.81
C ALA A 169 -20.42 -46.38 -28.73
N ARG A 170 -21.63 -46.71 -28.26
CA ARG A 170 -22.60 -47.69 -28.80
C ARG A 170 -22.16 -49.15 -28.66
N ASP A 171 -23.07 -49.89 -28.01
CA ASP A 171 -23.51 -51.25 -28.28
C ASP A 171 -22.86 -52.48 -27.61
N HIS A 172 -23.79 -53.20 -26.92
CA HIS A 172 -23.91 -54.65 -26.68
C HIS A 172 -22.91 -55.25 -25.66
N GLY A 173 -23.30 -56.04 -24.67
CA GLY A 173 -24.44 -56.94 -24.54
C GLY A 173 -23.88 -58.31 -24.15
N CYS A 174 -24.01 -58.68 -22.87
CA CYS A 174 -24.24 -60.03 -22.34
C CYS A 174 -24.28 -59.95 -20.80
#